data_AF-A0A947HTW8-F1
#
_entry.id   AF-A0A947HTW8-F1
#
_cell.length_a   1.000
_cell.length_b   1.000
_cell.length_c   1.000
_cell.angle_alpha   90.00
_cell.angle_beta   90.00
_cell.angle_gamma   90.00
#
_symmetry.space_group_name_H-M   'P 1'
#
loop_
_entity.id
_entity.type
_entity.pdbx_description
1 polymer ?
#
loop_
_entity_poly.entity_id
_entity_poly.type
_entity_poly.pdbx_seq_one_letter_code
_entity_poly.pdbx_strand_id
1 'polypeptide(L)'
;MGLGRVVRQRQIRWVVHKYLLAAAEDVLVKGVPLSERLHVPESFNEANKAAAAIRRRDKLSILRPHEGHSPLAIVMGEFKASDATAFGRRVWIKHMPDAPLLVASKTWERIERVFAPLFEARDADSGYKVRLVMAALIRSRREHTYEIDAASFMLASEQWIPVERVYELALVQAL
;
A
#
# COMPACT_ATOMS: atom_id res chain seq x y z
N MET A 1 -10.60 -18.77 -20.01
CA MET A 1 -9.44 -18.81 -19.08
C MET A 1 -9.45 -17.73 -17.96
N GLY A 2 -10.43 -16.82 -17.86
CA GLY A 2 -10.38 -15.68 -16.92
C GLY A 2 -10.78 -15.94 -15.45
N LEU A 3 -11.74 -16.82 -15.20
CA LEU A 3 -12.31 -17.02 -13.85
C LEU A 3 -11.33 -17.67 -12.86
N GLY A 4 -10.59 -18.70 -13.28
CA GLY A 4 -9.62 -19.39 -12.41
C GLY A 4 -8.45 -18.50 -11.95
N ARG A 5 -8.01 -17.56 -12.80
CA ARG A 5 -6.94 -16.61 -12.46
C ARG A 5 -7.37 -15.60 -11.41
N VAL A 6 -8.60 -15.10 -11.51
CA VAL A 6 -9.17 -14.13 -10.54
C VAL A 6 -9.36 -14.78 -9.17
N VAL A 7 -9.86 -16.02 -9.12
CA VAL A 7 -10.04 -16.77 -7.86
C VAL A 7 -8.68 -17.02 -7.18
N ARG A 8 -7.68 -17.49 -7.95
CA ARG A 8 -6.32 -17.73 -7.43
C ARG A 8 -5.67 -16.46 -6.89
N GLN A 9 -5.79 -15.33 -7.60
CA GLN A 9 -5.25 -14.05 -7.13
C GLN A 9 -5.94 -13.54 -5.85
N ARG A 10 -7.25 -13.78 -5.69
CA ARG A 10 -7.97 -13.45 -4.45
C ARG A 10 -7.46 -14.27 -3.26
N GLN A 11 -7.22 -15.57 -3.46
CA GLN A 11 -6.71 -16.46 -2.42
C GLN A 11 -5.29 -16.07 -1.99
N ILE A 12 -4.37 -15.83 -2.94
CA ILE A 12 -2.98 -15.42 -2.63
C ILE A 12 -2.99 -14.12 -1.81
N ARG A 13 -3.78 -13.13 -2.21
CA ARG A 13 -3.85 -11.85 -1.50
C ARG A 13 -4.39 -12.00 -0.08
N TRP A 14 -5.38 -12.88 0.12
CA TRP A 14 -5.89 -13.16 1.47
C TRP A 14 -4.81 -13.82 2.34
N VAL A 15 -4.05 -14.77 1.79
CA VAL A 15 -2.93 -15.42 2.48
C VAL A 15 -1.86 -14.40 2.88
N VAL A 16 -1.42 -13.56 1.93
CA VAL A 16 -0.43 -12.51 2.19
C VAL A 16 -0.93 -11.53 3.24
N HIS A 17 -2.18 -11.08 3.12
CA HIS A 17 -2.80 -10.18 4.10
C HIS A 17 -2.82 -10.80 5.50
N LYS A 18 -3.25 -12.07 5.62
CA LYS A 18 -3.30 -12.79 6.90
C LYS A 18 -1.91 -12.90 7.53
N TYR A 19 -0.91 -13.37 6.79
CA TYR A 19 0.43 -13.57 7.34
C TYR A 19 1.19 -12.27 7.59
N LEU A 20 0.94 -11.23 6.79
CA LEU A 20 1.50 -9.90 7.04
C LEU A 20 0.96 -9.30 8.33
N LEU A 21 -0.35 -9.43 8.60
CA LEU A 21 -0.94 -8.96 9.85
C LEU A 21 -0.44 -9.77 11.05
N ALA A 22 -0.35 -11.10 10.92
CA ALA A 22 0.21 -11.96 11.97
C ALA A 22 1.67 -11.57 12.28
N ALA A 23 2.52 -11.40 11.25
CA ALA A 23 3.90 -10.96 11.45
C ALA A 23 3.99 -9.56 12.09
N ALA A 24 3.03 -8.68 11.81
CA ALA A 24 2.97 -7.36 12.43
C ALA A 24 2.56 -7.39 13.92
N GLU A 25 1.95 -8.47 14.41
CA GLU A 25 1.66 -8.64 15.85
C GLU A 25 2.96 -8.82 16.65
N ASP A 26 3.97 -9.46 16.06
CA ASP A 26 5.25 -9.75 16.71
C ASP A 26 6.26 -8.59 16.64
N VAL A 27 5.94 -7.51 15.91
CA VAL A 27 6.80 -6.33 15.76
C VAL A 27 6.31 -5.21 16.65
N LEU A 28 7.12 -4.77 17.62
CA LEU A 28 6.75 -3.66 18.50
C LEU A 28 7.24 -2.30 17.97
N VAL A 29 6.36 -1.31 17.97
CA VAL A 29 6.67 0.10 17.66
C VAL A 29 6.19 0.97 18.81
N LYS A 30 7.14 1.61 19.52
CA LYS A 30 6.86 2.40 20.73
C LYS A 30 6.01 1.62 21.76
N GLY A 31 6.37 0.36 21.97
CA GLY A 31 5.75 -0.50 23.00
C GLY A 31 4.39 -1.10 22.64
N VAL A 32 3.87 -0.91 21.43
CA VAL A 32 2.64 -1.59 20.97
C VAL A 32 2.90 -2.37 19.67
N PRO A 33 2.14 -3.45 19.41
CA PRO A 33 2.22 -4.20 18.17
C PRO A 33 2.03 -3.30 16.93
N LEU A 34 2.82 -3.56 15.88
CA LEU A 34 2.70 -2.87 14.61
C LEU A 34 1.35 -3.15 13.96
N SER A 35 0.77 -4.33 14.20
CA SER A 35 -0.57 -4.71 13.74
C SER A 35 -1.63 -3.68 14.17
N GLU A 36 -1.49 -3.01 15.32
CA GLU A 36 -2.39 -1.94 15.75
C GLU A 36 -2.31 -0.71 14.84
N ARG A 37 -1.12 -0.42 14.31
CA ARG A 37 -0.82 0.76 13.48
C ARG A 37 -0.66 0.47 11.99
N LEU A 38 -0.79 -0.79 11.58
CA LEU A 38 -0.71 -1.21 10.19
C LEU A 38 -2.12 -1.35 9.59
N HIS A 39 -2.32 -0.75 8.43
CA HIS A 39 -3.49 -0.98 7.59
C HIS A 39 -3.05 -1.56 6.23
N VAL A 40 -3.62 -2.70 5.89
CA VAL A 40 -3.45 -3.34 4.58
C VAL A 40 -4.82 -3.39 3.92
N PRO A 41 -5.04 -2.75 2.75
CA PRO A 41 -6.35 -2.75 2.11
C PRO A 41 -6.86 -4.16 1.83
N GLU A 42 -8.10 -4.42 2.25
CA GLU A 42 -8.80 -5.65 1.93
C GLU A 42 -9.09 -5.76 0.42
N SER A 43 -9.52 -6.94 -0.04
CA SER A 43 -9.88 -7.11 -1.45
C SER A 43 -11.10 -6.27 -1.82
N PHE A 44 -10.90 -5.33 -2.75
CA PHE A 44 -12.01 -4.54 -3.28
C PHE A 44 -13.07 -5.41 -3.96
N ASN A 45 -14.30 -5.23 -3.50
CA ASN A 45 -15.52 -5.74 -4.09
C ASN A 45 -16.51 -4.58 -4.07
N GLU A 46 -17.10 -4.26 -5.21
CA GLU A 46 -18.04 -3.15 -5.34
C GLU A 46 -19.24 -3.28 -4.39
N ALA A 47 -19.75 -4.51 -4.19
CA ALA A 47 -20.85 -4.78 -3.25
C ALA A 47 -20.47 -4.45 -1.79
N ASN A 48 -19.19 -4.60 -1.43
CA ASN A 48 -18.70 -4.43 -0.06
C ASN A 48 -17.97 -3.10 0.16
N LYS A 49 -17.89 -2.22 -0.84
CA LYS A 49 -17.06 -1.00 -0.80
C LYS A 49 -17.36 -0.10 0.40
N ALA A 50 -18.64 0.03 0.76
CA ALA A 50 -19.06 0.85 1.90
C ALA A 50 -18.63 0.24 3.24
N ALA A 51 -18.79 -1.07 3.39
CA ALA A 51 -18.36 -1.78 4.59
C ALA A 51 -16.83 -1.78 4.75
N ALA A 52 -16.09 -1.92 3.64
CA ALA A 52 -14.64 -1.77 3.60
C ALA A 52 -14.20 -0.38 4.09
N ALA A 53 -14.89 0.66 3.60
CA ALA A 53 -14.63 2.04 3.99
C ALA A 53 -14.86 2.28 5.50
N ILE A 54 -15.94 1.71 6.07
CA ILE A 54 -16.22 1.79 7.51
C ILE A 54 -15.08 1.15 8.30
N ARG A 55 -14.75 -0.12 8.03
CA ARG A 55 -13.67 -0.84 8.72
C ARG A 55 -12.33 -0.10 8.64
N ARG A 56 -12.00 0.46 7.47
CA ARG A 56 -10.79 1.27 7.28
C ARG A 56 -10.81 2.53 8.14
N ARG A 57 -11.94 3.25 8.22
CA ARG A 57 -12.08 4.44 9.07
C ARG A 57 -11.94 4.08 10.55
N ASP A 58 -12.53 2.98 10.98
CA ASP A 58 -12.41 2.49 12.36
C ASP A 58 -10.96 2.12 12.67
N LYS A 59 -10.31 1.37 11.78
CA LYS A 59 -8.89 0.99 11.91
C LYS A 59 -7.96 2.19 11.97
N LEU A 60 -8.20 3.21 11.15
CA LEU A 60 -7.37 4.42 11.08
C LEU A 60 -7.83 5.53 12.05
N SER A 61 -8.82 5.28 12.90
CA SER A 61 -9.26 6.23 13.93
C SER A 61 -8.15 6.54 14.94
N ILE A 62 -7.17 5.64 15.09
CA ILE A 62 -5.95 5.85 15.87
C ILE A 62 -5.13 7.07 15.44
N LEU A 63 -5.33 7.59 14.23
CA LEU A 63 -4.63 8.75 13.69
C LEU A 63 -5.22 10.08 14.16
N ARG A 64 -6.32 10.06 14.92
CA ARG A 64 -6.93 11.27 15.47
C ARG A 64 -5.90 12.00 16.36
N PRO A 65 -5.55 13.25 16.06
CA PRO A 65 -4.66 14.03 16.92
C PRO A 65 -5.27 14.22 18.31
N HIS A 66 -4.46 14.15 19.35
CA HIS A 66 -4.88 14.35 20.74
C HIS A 66 -3.71 14.87 21.58
N GLU A 67 -3.97 15.77 22.54
CA GLU A 67 -2.99 16.21 23.55
C GLU A 67 -1.61 16.63 22.98
N GLY A 68 -1.58 17.32 21.84
CA GLY A 68 -0.32 17.73 21.18
C GLY A 68 0.43 16.59 20.47
N HIS A 69 -0.10 15.38 20.49
CA HIS A 69 0.38 14.24 19.72
C HIS A 69 -0.30 14.17 18.35
N SER A 70 0.50 13.85 17.34
CA SER A 70 0.04 13.55 15.98
C SER A 70 0.40 12.09 15.68
N PRO A 71 -0.51 11.13 15.96
CA PRO A 71 -0.21 9.72 15.78
C PRO A 71 0.05 9.37 14.32
N LEU A 72 0.83 8.31 14.12
CA LEU A 72 1.22 7.80 12.80
C LEU A 72 0.79 6.34 12.64
N ALA A 73 0.53 5.96 11.40
CA ALA A 73 0.19 4.60 11.00
C ALA A 73 0.92 4.25 9.70
N ILE A 74 1.05 2.97 9.40
CA ILE A 74 1.55 2.49 8.12
C ILE A 74 0.36 2.01 7.29
N VAL A 75 0.27 2.46 6.04
CA VAL A 75 -0.57 1.83 5.03
C VAL A 75 0.32 1.07 4.05
N MET A 76 0.09 -0.24 3.90
CA MET A 76 0.84 -1.07 2.96
C MET A 76 -0.09 -1.63 1.87
N GLY A 77 0.30 -1.49 0.61
CA GLY A 77 -0.45 -2.04 -0.51
C GLY A 77 0.18 -1.75 -1.87
N GLU A 78 -0.43 -2.26 -2.94
CA GLU A 78 0.09 -2.05 -4.29
C GLU A 78 -0.19 -0.62 -4.78
N PHE A 79 0.86 0.10 -5.17
CA PHE A 79 0.78 1.42 -5.77
C PHE A 79 0.04 1.35 -7.11
N LYS A 80 -1.02 2.16 -7.24
CA LYS A 80 -1.85 2.22 -8.45
C LYS A 80 -1.47 3.37 -9.34
N ALA A 81 -1.37 4.59 -8.81
CA ALA A 81 -1.10 5.80 -9.57
C ALA A 81 -0.85 6.96 -8.61
N SER A 82 -0.34 8.06 -9.16
CA SER A 82 -0.31 9.35 -8.48
C SER A 82 -0.74 10.45 -9.45
N ASP A 83 -1.64 11.33 -9.01
CA ASP A 83 -2.11 12.47 -9.79
C ASP A 83 -1.58 13.77 -9.18
N ALA A 84 -1.25 14.76 -10.03
CA ALA A 84 -0.88 16.08 -9.56
C ALA A 84 -2.07 16.80 -8.90
N THR A 85 -1.78 17.62 -7.91
CA THR A 85 -2.72 18.52 -7.23
C THR A 85 -2.06 19.88 -7.02
N ALA A 86 -2.83 20.89 -6.61
CA ALA A 86 -2.29 22.24 -6.35
C ALA A 86 -1.17 22.28 -5.28
N PHE A 87 -1.11 21.30 -4.37
CA PHE A 87 -0.19 21.32 -3.21
C PHE A 87 0.68 20.06 -3.11
N GLY A 88 0.79 19.28 -4.18
CA GLY A 88 1.52 18.01 -4.18
C GLY A 88 0.82 16.94 -5.01
N ARG A 89 0.78 15.71 -4.52
CA ARG A 89 0.21 14.58 -5.26
C ARG A 89 -0.89 13.87 -4.46
N ARG A 90 -1.82 13.29 -5.20
CA ARG A 90 -2.80 12.32 -4.71
C ARG A 90 -2.33 10.92 -5.12
N VAL A 91 -2.01 10.07 -4.15
CA VAL A 91 -1.50 8.72 -4.34
C VAL A 91 -2.64 7.70 -4.15
N TRP A 92 -2.78 6.80 -5.11
CA TRP A 92 -3.78 5.76 -5.12
C TRP A 92 -3.16 4.41 -4.81
N ILE A 93 -3.79 3.66 -3.91
CA ILE A 93 -3.44 2.27 -3.61
C ILE A 93 -4.53 1.36 -4.18
N LYS A 94 -4.13 0.26 -4.83
CA LYS A 94 -5.11 -0.72 -5.32
C LYS A 94 -5.95 -1.21 -4.14
N HIS A 95 -7.24 -1.40 -4.43
CA HIS A 95 -8.27 -1.79 -3.47
C HIS A 95 -8.65 -0.80 -2.38
N MET A 96 -8.10 0.43 -2.42
CA MET A 96 -8.50 1.54 -1.56
C MET A 96 -8.91 2.77 -2.40
N PRO A 97 -9.93 2.66 -3.28
CA PRO A 97 -10.32 3.76 -4.16
C PRO A 97 -11.09 4.89 -3.45
N ASP A 98 -11.47 4.69 -2.19
CA ASP A 98 -12.29 5.59 -1.39
C ASP A 98 -11.47 6.50 -0.44
N ALA A 99 -10.16 6.27 -0.34
CA ALA A 99 -9.26 7.06 0.48
C ALA A 99 -7.87 7.18 -0.14
N PRO A 100 -7.71 7.98 -1.21
CA PRO A 100 -6.38 8.30 -1.69
C PRO A 100 -5.57 9.03 -0.60
N LEU A 101 -4.26 8.83 -0.62
CA LEU A 101 -3.33 9.48 0.31
C LEU A 101 -2.79 10.76 -0.34
N LEU A 102 -2.71 11.86 0.41
CA LEU A 102 -2.10 13.10 -0.06
C LEU A 102 -0.60 13.12 0.29
N VAL A 103 0.21 13.79 -0.50
CA VAL A 103 1.64 13.96 -0.22
C VAL A 103 2.10 15.31 -0.74
N ALA A 104 2.90 16.03 0.05
CA ALA A 104 3.47 17.31 -0.35
C ALA A 104 4.46 17.16 -1.51
N SER A 105 4.55 18.17 -2.39
CA SER A 105 5.40 18.13 -3.60
C SER A 105 6.84 17.72 -3.29
N LYS A 106 7.49 18.39 -2.33
CA LYS A 106 8.88 18.10 -1.93
C LYS A 106 9.08 16.66 -1.46
N THR A 107 8.12 16.12 -0.70
CA THR A 107 8.18 14.74 -0.21
C THR A 107 8.05 13.76 -1.38
N TRP A 108 7.14 14.03 -2.31
CA TRP A 108 6.94 13.18 -3.48
C TRP A 108 8.12 13.23 -4.45
N GLU A 109 8.67 14.41 -4.75
CA GLU A 109 9.87 14.58 -5.59
C GLU A 109 11.05 13.78 -5.02
N ARG A 110 11.22 13.79 -3.68
CA ARG A 110 12.23 12.96 -3.03
C ARG A 110 11.97 11.46 -3.21
N ILE A 111 10.71 11.03 -3.04
CA ILE A 111 10.30 9.63 -3.23
C ILE A 111 10.59 9.18 -4.67
N GLU A 112 10.16 9.96 -5.67
CA GLU A 112 10.39 9.65 -7.08
C GLU A 112 11.87 9.53 -7.39
N ARG A 113 12.68 10.48 -6.91
CA ARG A 113 14.12 10.44 -7.14
C ARG A 113 14.79 9.22 -6.50
N VAL A 114 14.40 8.85 -5.27
CA VAL A 114 15.00 7.71 -4.55
C VAL A 114 14.57 6.37 -5.16
N PHE A 115 13.32 6.25 -5.58
CA PHE A 115 12.73 5.01 -6.08
C PHE A 115 12.55 5.00 -7.60
N ALA A 116 13.19 5.91 -8.34
CA ALA A 116 13.09 6.02 -9.80
C ALA A 116 13.28 4.67 -10.51
N PRO A 117 14.28 3.83 -10.17
CA PRO A 117 14.44 2.53 -10.82
C PRO A 117 13.24 1.59 -10.63
N LEU A 118 12.49 1.70 -9.52
CA LEU A 118 11.32 0.85 -9.27
C LEU A 118 10.09 1.36 -10.03
N PHE A 119 9.95 2.68 -10.19
CA PHE A 119 8.91 3.27 -11.04
C PHE A 119 9.17 2.93 -12.51
N GLU A 120 10.41 3.05 -12.98
CA GLU A 120 10.81 2.66 -14.33
C GLU A 120 10.58 1.16 -14.57
N ALA A 121 10.99 0.30 -13.63
CA ALA A 121 10.76 -1.14 -13.72
C ALA A 121 9.27 -1.51 -13.83
N ARG A 122 8.41 -0.76 -13.14
CA ARG A 122 6.95 -0.94 -13.19
C ARG A 122 6.36 -0.55 -14.53
N ASP A 123 6.84 0.55 -15.11
CA ASP A 123 6.32 1.10 -16.36
C ASP A 123 6.98 0.45 -17.60
N ALA A 124 8.07 -0.31 -17.40
CA ALA A 124 8.75 -1.05 -18.45
C ALA A 124 7.87 -2.14 -19.07
N ASP A 125 7.83 -2.18 -20.40
CA ASP A 125 7.22 -3.27 -21.15
C ASP A 125 8.14 -4.50 -21.18
N SER A 126 8.22 -5.18 -20.04
CA SER A 126 9.10 -6.33 -19.83
C SER A 126 8.48 -7.67 -20.24
N GLY A 127 7.21 -7.68 -20.69
CA GLY A 127 6.41 -8.89 -20.88
C GLY A 127 5.95 -9.58 -19.58
N TYR A 128 6.46 -9.15 -18.42
CA TYR A 128 6.08 -9.66 -17.10
C TYR A 128 5.23 -8.65 -16.34
N LYS A 129 4.21 -9.13 -15.62
CA LYS A 129 3.46 -8.27 -14.70
C LYS A 129 4.22 -8.13 -13.38
N VAL A 130 4.77 -6.95 -13.16
CA VAL A 130 5.39 -6.56 -11.90
C VAL A 130 4.42 -5.71 -11.07
N ARG A 131 4.42 -5.92 -9.76
CA ARG A 131 3.72 -5.08 -8.79
C ARG A 131 4.72 -4.14 -8.15
N LEU A 132 4.32 -2.89 -7.98
CA LEU A 132 5.04 -1.94 -7.13
C LEU A 132 4.29 -1.85 -5.80
N VAL A 133 4.84 -2.42 -4.74
CA VAL A 133 4.25 -2.40 -3.40
C VAL A 133 4.82 -1.21 -2.64
N MET A 134 3.93 -0.45 -1.99
CA MET A 134 4.26 0.73 -1.18
C MET A 134 3.95 0.45 0.29
N ALA A 135 4.83 0.89 1.17
CA ALA A 135 4.57 1.08 2.60
C ALA A 135 4.66 2.58 2.91
N ALA A 136 3.55 3.22 3.25
CA ALA A 136 3.46 4.65 3.50
C ALA A 136 3.20 4.92 4.98
N LEU A 137 4.08 5.70 5.60
CA LEU A 137 3.86 6.30 6.91
C LEU A 137 2.92 7.49 6.75
N ILE A 138 1.77 7.43 7.40
CA ILE A 138 0.70 8.42 7.26
C ILE A 138 0.32 9.05 8.59
N ARG A 139 -0.15 10.30 8.50
CA ARG A 139 -0.86 11.02 9.56
C ARG A 139 -2.24 11.45 9.12
N SER A 140 -3.08 11.83 10.08
CA SER A 140 -4.33 12.53 9.77
C SER A 140 -4.02 13.95 9.28
N ARG A 141 -4.71 14.38 8.23
CA ARG A 141 -4.74 15.78 7.76
C ARG A 141 -6.03 16.46 8.16
N ARG A 142 -7.14 15.77 7.94
CA ARG A 142 -8.51 16.10 8.33
C ARG A 142 -9.26 14.78 8.57
N GLU A 143 -10.49 14.87 9.05
CA GLU A 143 -11.34 13.68 9.20
C GLU A 143 -11.35 12.84 7.90
N HIS A 144 -10.96 11.57 8.03
CA HIS A 144 -10.85 10.57 6.96
C HIS A 144 -9.96 10.93 5.76
N THR A 145 -9.14 11.98 5.87
CA THR A 145 -8.13 12.37 4.88
C THR A 145 -6.75 12.19 5.48
N TYR A 146 -5.87 11.50 4.76
CA TYR A 146 -4.55 11.12 5.26
C TYR A 146 -3.45 11.72 4.39
N GLU A 147 -2.31 11.99 5.03
CA GLU A 147 -1.13 12.55 4.40
C GLU A 147 0.07 11.64 4.63
N ILE A 148 0.85 11.40 3.58
CA ILE A 148 2.10 10.64 3.60
C ILE A 148 3.22 11.54 4.13
N ASP A 149 3.82 11.13 5.23
CA ASP A 149 5.04 11.75 5.76
C ASP A 149 6.30 11.10 5.15
N ALA A 150 6.26 9.79 4.93
CA ALA A 150 7.33 9.03 4.27
C ALA A 150 6.77 7.79 3.58
N ALA A 151 7.45 7.28 2.55
CA ALA A 151 7.08 6.02 1.92
C ALA A 151 8.32 5.25 1.46
N SER A 152 8.18 3.92 1.42
CA SER A 152 9.13 2.99 0.85
C SER A 152 8.44 2.09 -0.18
N PHE A 153 9.20 1.63 -1.16
CA PHE A 153 8.69 0.84 -2.27
C PHE A 153 9.52 -0.42 -2.48
N MET A 154 8.88 -1.49 -2.96
CA MET A 154 9.52 -2.72 -3.40
C MET A 154 8.80 -3.29 -4.62
N LEU A 155 9.51 -4.04 -5.46
CA LEU A 155 8.87 -4.81 -6.52
C LEU A 155 8.40 -6.15 -5.96
N ALA A 156 7.31 -6.67 -6.51
CA ALA A 156 6.84 -8.00 -6.22
C ALA A 156 6.23 -8.66 -7.46
N SER A 157 6.28 -9.98 -7.52
CA SER A 157 5.60 -10.76 -8.56
C SER A 157 4.07 -10.69 -8.44
N GLU A 158 3.35 -11.28 -9.40
CA GLU A 158 1.90 -11.44 -9.30
C GLU A 158 1.48 -12.20 -8.03
N GLN A 159 2.33 -13.11 -7.56
CA GLN A 159 2.20 -13.95 -6.38
C GLN A 159 2.65 -13.26 -5.08
N TRP A 160 2.97 -11.95 -5.13
CA TRP A 160 3.43 -11.16 -3.98
C TRP A 160 4.78 -11.62 -3.39
N ILE A 161 5.63 -12.23 -4.22
CA ILE A 161 7.00 -12.58 -3.85
C ILE A 161 7.87 -11.35 -4.13
N PRO A 162 8.57 -10.79 -3.13
CA PRO A 162 9.49 -9.66 -3.34
C PRO A 162 10.58 -10.01 -4.36
N VAL A 163 10.92 -9.07 -5.22
CA VAL A 163 12.03 -9.17 -6.19
C VAL A 163 12.82 -7.87 -6.19
N GLU A 164 14.13 -7.93 -6.43
CA GLU A 164 14.95 -6.70 -6.52
C GLU A 164 14.93 -6.13 -7.94
N ARG A 165 14.93 -7.01 -8.96
CA ARG A 165 15.00 -6.65 -10.37
C ARG A 165 13.97 -7.37 -11.22
N VAL A 166 13.58 -6.77 -12.34
CA VAL A 166 12.57 -7.30 -13.27
C VAL A 166 12.95 -8.67 -13.83
N TYR A 167 14.24 -8.93 -14.09
CA TYR A 167 14.68 -10.22 -14.64
C TYR A 167 14.43 -11.41 -13.70
N GLU A 168 14.36 -11.17 -12.38
CA GLU A 168 14.04 -12.21 -11.39
C GLU A 168 12.61 -12.74 -11.55
N LEU A 169 11.72 -11.98 -12.21
CA LEU A 169 10.34 -12.43 -12.47
C LEU A 169 10.29 -13.67 -13.36
N ALA A 170 11.23 -13.83 -14.30
CA ALA A 170 11.32 -15.02 -15.13
C ALA A 170 11.60 -16.28 -14.29
N LEU A 171 12.48 -16.16 -13.28
CA LEU A 171 12.77 -17.23 -12.35
C LEU A 171 11.55 -17.55 -11.47
N VAL A 172 10.90 -16.52 -10.92
CA VAL A 172 9.71 -16.71 -10.07
C VAL A 172 8.55 -17.35 -10.84
N GLN A 173 8.40 -17.08 -12.14
CA GLN A 173 7.37 -17.73 -12.96
C GLN A 173 7.65 -19.19 -13.29
N ALA A 174 8.92 -19.63 -13.18
CA ALA A 174 9.31 -21.01 -13.40
C ALA A 174 9.09 -21.91 -12.16
N LEU A 175 8.72 -21.33 -11.02
CA LEU A 175 8.34 -22.03 -9.77
C LEU A 175 6.86 -22.42 -9.76
#